data_AF-A0A2T6ZWT7-F1
#
_entry.id   AF-A0A2T6ZWT7-F1
#
_cell.length_a   1.000
_cell.length_b   1.000
_cell.length_c   1.000
_cell.angle_alpha   90.00
_cell.angle_beta   90.00
_cell.angle_gamma   90.00
#
_symmetry.space_group_name_H-M   'P 1'
#
loop_
_entity.id
_entity.type
_entity.pdbx_description
1 polymer ?
#
loop_
_entity_poly.entity_id
_entity_poly.type
_entity_poly.pdbx_seq_one_letter_code
_entity_poly.pdbx_strand_id
1 'polypeptide(L)'
;MDPNCAICNNPPKHSCDCERRSLIHAVEESERRVLSPLIADIRLWVTTQARSSIHQDFRAREARRRADYERWRRDNYGRITRTELEEEEYELHRGINDDWRAAVERYPDVLDYFYGLVGWTRGSGGSSGGGGVRREVYLTRRG
;
A
#
# COMPACT_ATOMS: atom_id res chain seq x y z
N MET A 1 13.44 -12.19 50.28
CA MET A 1 12.22 -13.02 50.28
C MET A 1 11.54 -12.78 48.95
N ASP A 2 11.38 -13.82 48.14
CA ASP A 2 10.66 -13.70 46.87
C ASP A 2 9.14 -13.72 47.13
N PRO A 3 8.34 -12.96 46.38
CA PRO A 3 6.90 -12.92 46.56
C PRO A 3 6.26 -14.23 46.11
N ASN A 4 5.11 -14.56 46.70
CA ASN A 4 4.23 -15.57 46.12
C ASN A 4 3.73 -15.10 44.74
N CYS A 5 3.32 -16.05 43.89
CA CYS A 5 2.71 -15.73 42.61
C CYS A 5 1.49 -14.80 42.80
N ALA A 6 1.44 -13.67 42.11
CA ALA A 6 0.39 -12.66 42.22
C ALA A 6 -0.99 -13.12 41.70
N ILE A 7 -1.06 -14.25 40.98
CA ILE A 7 -2.29 -14.79 40.39
C ILE A 7 -2.87 -15.94 41.25
N CYS A 8 -2.03 -16.92 41.63
CA CYS A 8 -2.48 -18.12 42.36
C CYS A 8 -1.96 -18.21 43.80
N ASN A 9 -1.13 -17.25 44.23
CA ASN A 9 -0.51 -17.17 45.56
C ASN A 9 0.41 -18.35 45.92
N ASN A 10 0.87 -19.14 44.94
CA ASN A 10 1.86 -20.19 45.19
C ASN A 10 3.20 -19.60 45.66
N PRO A 11 3.86 -20.23 46.65
CA PRO A 11 5.13 -19.76 47.15
C PRO A 11 6.26 -19.96 46.11
N PRO A 12 7.35 -19.18 46.18
CA PRO A 12 8.43 -19.16 45.18
C PRO A 12 9.05 -20.53 44.88
N LYS A 13 9.08 -21.43 45.86
CA LYS A 13 9.62 -22.79 45.71
C LYS A 13 8.74 -23.71 44.83
N HIS A 14 7.50 -23.33 44.59
CA HIS A 14 6.57 -24.03 43.70
C HIS A 14 6.46 -23.25 42.40
N SER A 15 7.10 -23.74 41.34
CA SER A 15 7.03 -23.12 40.02
C SER A 15 5.62 -23.21 39.43
N CYS A 16 5.05 -22.08 39.00
CA CYS A 16 3.82 -22.01 38.22
C CYS A 16 3.93 -20.93 37.12
N ASP A 17 3.17 -21.08 36.04
CA ASP A 17 3.27 -20.19 34.86
C ASP A 17 2.20 -19.07 34.82
N CYS A 18 1.50 -18.81 35.92
CA CYS A 18 0.34 -17.93 35.91
C CYS A 18 0.68 -16.49 35.49
N GLU A 19 1.74 -15.90 36.06
CA GLU A 19 2.18 -14.53 35.70
C GLU A 19 2.70 -14.45 34.28
N ARG A 20 3.47 -15.46 33.82
CA ARG A 20 3.95 -15.56 32.44
C ARG A 20 2.78 -15.58 31.46
N ARG A 21 1.76 -16.41 31.70
CA ARG A 21 0.56 -16.49 30.85
C ARG A 21 -0.21 -15.17 30.85
N SER A 22 -0.35 -14.54 32.01
CA SER A 22 -1.00 -13.23 32.12
C SER A 22 -0.27 -12.16 31.29
N LEU A 23 1.07 -12.15 31.32
CA LEU A 23 1.87 -11.26 30.49
C LEU A 23 1.68 -11.52 28.99
N ILE A 24 1.69 -12.79 28.56
CA ILE A 24 1.47 -13.15 27.15
C ILE A 24 0.12 -12.59 26.67
N HIS A 25 -0.97 -12.81 27.41
CA HIS A 25 -2.28 -12.27 27.05
C HIS A 25 -2.31 -10.74 27.03
N ALA A 26 -1.63 -10.08 27.98
CA ALA A 26 -1.55 -8.62 28.01
C ALA A 26 -0.79 -8.04 26.80
N VAL A 27 0.24 -8.75 26.33
CA VAL A 27 0.98 -8.40 25.10
C VAL A 27 0.08 -8.56 23.88
N GLU A 28 -0.55 -9.73 23.70
CA GLU A 28 -1.47 -10.00 22.57
C GLU A 28 -2.58 -8.96 22.49
N GLU A 29 -3.18 -8.59 23.63
CA GLU A 29 -4.22 -7.56 23.69
C GLU A 29 -3.69 -6.18 23.29
N SER A 30 -2.48 -5.85 23.74
CA SER A 30 -1.83 -4.58 23.42
C SER A 30 -1.45 -4.49 21.95
N GLU A 31 -0.91 -5.57 21.38
CA GLU A 31 -0.60 -5.69 19.95
C GLU A 31 -1.86 -5.54 19.10
N ARG A 32 -2.94 -6.23 19.48
CA ARG A 32 -4.22 -6.12 18.78
C ARG A 32 -4.73 -4.68 18.75
N ARG A 33 -4.65 -3.96 19.86
CA ARG A 33 -5.11 -2.56 19.99
C ARG A 33 -4.21 -1.56 19.28
N VAL A 34 -2.90 -1.76 19.31
CA VAL A 34 -1.92 -0.76 18.85
C VAL A 34 -1.43 -1.07 17.44
N LEU A 35 -1.03 -2.31 17.16
CA LEU A 35 -0.43 -2.71 15.89
C LEU A 35 -1.49 -2.92 14.80
N SER A 36 -2.66 -3.49 15.11
CA SER A 36 -3.68 -3.75 14.07
C SER A 36 -4.10 -2.47 13.32
N PRO A 37 -4.45 -1.36 14.00
CA PRO A 37 -4.81 -0.12 13.31
C PRO A 37 -3.62 0.49 12.56
N LEU A 38 -2.41 0.37 13.10
CA LEU A 38 -1.20 0.87 12.46
C LEU A 38 -0.92 0.13 11.14
N ILE A 39 -0.98 -1.21 11.16
CA ILE A 39 -0.78 -2.03 9.97
C ILE A 39 -1.86 -1.76 8.92
N ALA A 40 -3.11 -1.54 9.35
CA ALA A 40 -4.19 -1.17 8.45
C ALA A 40 -3.93 0.19 7.77
N ASP A 41 -3.52 1.21 8.54
CA ASP A 41 -3.18 2.54 8.02
C ASP A 41 -2.00 2.48 7.04
N ILE A 42 -0.97 1.70 7.35
CA ILE A 42 0.19 1.47 6.46
C ILE A 42 -0.27 0.81 5.16
N ARG A 43 -1.06 -0.27 5.23
CA ARG A 43 -1.57 -0.97 4.04
C ARG A 43 -2.38 -0.04 3.15
N LEU A 44 -3.27 0.77 3.74
CA LEU A 44 -4.07 1.74 3.01
C LEU A 44 -3.18 2.77 2.30
N TRP A 45 -2.20 3.32 3.01
CA TRP A 45 -1.28 4.29 2.42
C TRP A 45 -0.46 3.68 1.29
N VAL A 46 0.20 2.54 1.52
CA VAL A 46 1.05 1.86 0.53
C VAL A 46 0.25 1.52 -0.73
N THR A 47 -0.93 0.91 -0.58
CA THR A 47 -1.76 0.53 -1.73
C THR A 47 -2.26 1.74 -2.50
N THR A 48 -2.58 2.84 -1.81
CA THR A 48 -2.96 4.11 -2.45
C THR A 48 -1.82 4.69 -3.28
N GLN A 49 -0.60 4.73 -2.73
CA GLN A 49 0.57 5.25 -3.43
C GLN A 49 0.97 4.37 -4.62
N ALA A 50 1.02 3.05 -4.43
CA ALA A 50 1.36 2.09 -5.47
C ALA A 50 0.39 2.18 -6.65
N ARG A 51 -0.92 2.19 -6.36
CA ARG A 51 -1.95 2.36 -7.38
C ARG A 51 -1.80 3.69 -8.13
N SER A 52 -1.59 4.79 -7.41
CA SER A 52 -1.43 6.11 -8.03
C SER A 52 -0.24 6.14 -8.99
N SER A 53 0.92 5.62 -8.56
CA SER A 53 2.14 5.57 -9.38
C SER A 53 1.95 4.73 -10.65
N ILE A 54 1.42 3.51 -10.53
CA ILE A 54 1.14 2.63 -11.69
C ILE A 54 0.14 3.29 -12.65
N HIS A 55 -0.92 3.89 -12.13
CA HIS A 55 -1.92 4.56 -12.95
C HIS A 55 -1.36 5.78 -13.69
N GLN A 56 -0.48 6.56 -13.04
CA GLN A 56 0.16 7.72 -13.67
C GLN A 56 1.06 7.29 -14.82
N ASP A 57 1.91 6.30 -14.60
CA ASP A 57 2.80 5.74 -15.62
C ASP A 57 2.01 5.20 -16.82
N PHE A 58 0.95 4.42 -16.56
CA PHE A 58 0.09 3.86 -17.58
C PHE A 58 -0.60 4.95 -18.41
N ARG A 59 -1.21 5.95 -17.76
CA ARG A 59 -1.87 7.07 -18.45
C ARG A 59 -0.92 7.81 -19.38
N ALA A 60 0.34 7.98 -19.00
CA ALA A 60 1.34 8.62 -19.85
C ALA A 60 1.66 7.77 -21.10
N ARG A 61 1.67 6.44 -20.98
CA ARG A 61 1.86 5.52 -22.12
C ARG A 61 0.64 5.49 -23.04
N GLU A 62 -0.55 5.38 -22.46
CA GLU A 62 -1.81 5.41 -23.18
C GLU A 62 -1.95 6.71 -23.99
N ALA A 63 -1.67 7.86 -23.36
CA ALA A 63 -1.72 9.16 -24.01
C ALA A 63 -0.76 9.26 -25.21
N ARG A 64 0.46 8.73 -25.08
CA ARG A 64 1.43 8.68 -26.20
C ARG A 64 0.91 7.84 -27.35
N ARG A 65 0.44 6.61 -27.10
CA ARG A 65 -0.11 5.75 -28.16
C ARG A 65 -1.30 6.37 -28.88
N ARG A 66 -2.21 7.00 -28.14
CA ARG A 66 -3.36 7.69 -28.73
C ARG A 66 -2.92 8.86 -29.62
N ALA A 67 -1.94 9.65 -29.16
CA ALA A 67 -1.39 10.75 -29.96
C ALA A 67 -0.70 10.25 -31.25
N ASP A 68 0.02 9.14 -31.18
CA ASP A 68 0.67 8.53 -32.34
C ASP A 68 -0.36 7.99 -33.35
N TYR A 69 -1.40 7.30 -32.87
CA TYR A 69 -2.52 6.87 -33.71
C TYR A 69 -3.25 8.04 -34.36
N GLU A 70 -3.54 9.11 -33.60
CA GLU A 70 -4.19 10.31 -34.14
C GLU A 70 -3.34 11.00 -35.21
N ARG A 71 -2.02 11.05 -35.02
CA ARG A 71 -1.07 11.56 -36.02
C ARG A 71 -1.12 10.70 -37.28
N TRP A 72 -0.96 9.39 -37.14
CA TRP A 72 -1.03 8.45 -38.27
C TRP A 72 -2.36 8.59 -39.02
N ARG A 73 -3.48 8.66 -38.30
CA ARG A 73 -4.81 8.81 -38.90
C ARG A 73 -4.95 10.11 -39.68
N ARG A 74 -4.37 11.21 -39.18
CA ARG A 74 -4.33 12.50 -39.89
C ARG A 74 -3.46 12.44 -41.14
N ASP A 75 -2.27 11.86 -41.04
CA ASP A 75 -1.30 11.81 -42.14
C ASP A 75 -1.78 10.91 -43.30
N ASN A 76 -2.62 9.92 -42.99
CA ASN A 76 -3.21 8.98 -43.96
C ASN A 76 -4.63 9.36 -44.38
N TYR A 77 -5.13 10.53 -43.97
CA TYR A 77 -6.50 10.96 -44.26
C TYR A 77 -6.78 10.98 -45.77
N GLY A 78 -7.89 10.36 -46.19
CA GLY A 78 -8.32 10.28 -47.58
C GLY A 78 -7.58 9.24 -48.45
N ARG A 79 -6.54 8.58 -47.93
CA ARG A 79 -5.82 7.47 -48.60
C ARG A 79 -6.11 6.11 -47.97
N ILE A 80 -6.43 6.11 -46.69
CA ILE A 80 -6.69 4.93 -45.89
C ILE A 80 -8.03 4.25 -46.23
N THR A 81 -8.00 2.92 -46.33
CA THR A 81 -9.19 2.09 -46.49
C THR A 81 -9.86 1.81 -45.14
N ARG A 82 -11.11 1.34 -45.17
CA ARG A 82 -11.82 0.94 -43.94
C ARG A 82 -11.10 -0.21 -43.21
N THR A 83 -10.59 -1.19 -43.94
CA THR A 83 -9.91 -2.36 -43.35
C THR A 83 -8.60 -1.96 -42.66
N GLU A 84 -7.77 -1.13 -43.31
CA GLU A 84 -6.53 -0.63 -42.69
C GLU A 84 -6.81 0.19 -41.43
N LEU A 85 -7.90 0.98 -41.41
CA LEU A 85 -8.32 1.71 -40.21
C LEU A 85 -8.70 0.77 -39.07
N GLU A 86 -9.48 -0.28 -39.36
CA GLU A 86 -9.90 -1.29 -38.38
C GLU A 86 -8.70 -2.08 -37.82
N GLU A 87 -7.73 -2.43 -38.67
CA GLU A 87 -6.48 -3.11 -38.27
C GLU A 87 -5.64 -2.24 -37.32
N GLU A 88 -5.50 -0.95 -37.61
CA GLU A 88 -4.67 -0.04 -36.82
C GLU A 88 -5.35 0.36 -35.50
N GLU A 89 -6.68 0.44 -35.49
CA GLU A 89 -7.45 0.55 -34.23
C GLU A 89 -7.30 -0.71 -33.36
N TYR A 90 -7.30 -1.89 -33.98
CA TYR A 90 -7.05 -3.14 -33.29
C TYR A 90 -5.65 -3.18 -32.66
N GLU A 91 -4.61 -2.80 -33.41
CA GLU A 91 -3.23 -2.77 -32.91
C GLU A 91 -3.03 -1.70 -31.81
N LEU A 92 -3.68 -0.53 -31.93
CA LEU A 92 -3.71 0.46 -30.85
C LEU A 92 -4.32 -0.15 -29.58
N HIS A 93 -5.48 -0.79 -29.70
CA HIS A 93 -6.18 -1.38 -28.56
C HIS A 93 -5.36 -2.50 -27.91
N ARG A 94 -4.77 -3.37 -28.72
CA ARG A 94 -3.85 -4.42 -28.27
C ARG A 94 -2.65 -3.83 -27.52
N GLY A 95 -2.01 -2.81 -28.08
CA GLY A 95 -0.85 -2.15 -27.47
C GLY A 95 -1.18 -1.50 -26.12
N ILE A 96 -2.36 -0.89 -25.99
CA ILE A 96 -2.85 -0.35 -24.71
C ILE A 96 -3.06 -1.49 -23.68
N ASN A 97 -3.64 -2.62 -24.11
CA ASN A 97 -3.86 -3.78 -23.25
C ASN A 97 -2.54 -4.40 -22.77
N ASP A 98 -1.54 -4.49 -23.64
CA ASP A 98 -0.21 -5.00 -23.29
C ASP A 98 0.52 -4.05 -22.32
N ASP A 99 0.42 -2.73 -22.53
CA ASP A 99 0.96 -1.73 -21.58
C ASP A 99 0.27 -1.82 -20.21
N TRP A 100 -1.05 -2.05 -20.18
CA TRP A 100 -1.76 -2.25 -18.92
C TRP A 100 -1.30 -3.50 -18.19
N ARG A 101 -1.13 -4.63 -18.91
CA ARG A 101 -0.62 -5.88 -18.35
C ARG A 101 0.76 -5.67 -17.73
N ALA A 102 1.68 -5.08 -18.48
CA ALA A 102 3.03 -4.78 -18.01
C ALA A 102 3.02 -3.82 -16.80
N ALA A 103 2.08 -2.88 -16.73
CA ALA A 103 1.94 -1.99 -15.59
C ALA A 103 1.48 -2.75 -14.32
N VAL A 104 0.53 -3.68 -14.45
CA VAL A 104 0.04 -4.51 -13.34
C VAL A 104 1.12 -5.49 -12.85
N GLU A 105 1.94 -6.04 -13.74
CA GLU A 105 3.06 -6.93 -13.37
C GLU A 105 4.09 -6.27 -12.45
N ARG A 106 4.17 -4.92 -12.44
CA ARG A 106 5.07 -4.15 -11.56
C ARG A 106 4.55 -3.97 -10.13
N TYR A 107 3.34 -4.43 -9.79
CA TYR A 107 2.80 -4.23 -8.44
C TYR A 107 3.73 -4.74 -7.32
N PRO A 108 4.33 -5.94 -7.39
CA PRO A 108 5.21 -6.42 -6.33
C PRO A 108 6.36 -5.46 -6.03
N ASP A 109 7.14 -5.06 -7.04
CA ASP A 109 8.28 -4.17 -6.88
C ASP A 109 7.88 -2.78 -6.35
N VAL A 110 6.75 -2.25 -6.84
CA VAL A 110 6.24 -0.95 -6.42
C VAL A 110 5.73 -1.00 -4.97
N LEU A 111 5.06 -2.08 -4.58
CA LEU A 111 4.64 -2.29 -3.20
C LEU A 111 5.86 -2.39 -2.27
N ASP A 112 6.89 -3.16 -2.65
CA ASP A 112 8.13 -3.30 -1.88
C ASP A 112 8.82 -1.95 -1.68
N TYR A 113 8.90 -1.12 -2.73
CA TYR A 113 9.40 0.25 -2.62
C TYR A 113 8.64 1.07 -1.56
N PHE A 114 7.31 1.12 -1.63
CA PHE A 114 6.50 1.92 -0.70
C PHE A 114 6.49 1.36 0.72
N TYR A 115 6.52 0.04 0.92
CA TYR A 115 6.74 -0.55 2.24
C TYR A 115 8.12 -0.20 2.80
N GLY A 116 9.17 -0.17 1.96
CA GLY A 116 10.51 0.28 2.34
C GLY A 116 10.55 1.72 2.88
N LEU A 117 9.77 2.64 2.27
CA LEU A 117 9.67 4.03 2.73
C LEU A 117 9.04 4.15 4.12
N VAL A 118 8.07 3.30 4.46
CA VAL A 118 7.45 3.27 5.80
C VAL A 118 8.49 2.88 6.86
N GLY A 119 9.37 1.92 6.53
CA GLY A 119 10.48 1.51 7.41
C GLY A 119 11.48 2.65 7.64
N TRP A 120 11.86 3.36 6.57
CA TRP A 120 12.80 4.48 6.65
C TRP A 120 12.26 5.64 7.50
N THR A 121 11.00 6.05 7.27
CA THR A 121 10.36 7.18 7.98
C THR A 121 10.32 6.98 9.50
N ARG A 122 10.31 5.73 9.98
CA ARG A 122 10.33 5.39 11.41
C ARG A 122 11.74 5.29 11.99
N GLY A 123 12.76 5.05 11.17
CA GLY A 123 14.17 4.95 11.59
C GLY A 123 14.95 6.27 11.51
N SER A 124 14.54 7.19 10.63
CA SER A 124 15.15 8.51 10.45
C SER A 124 14.59 9.54 11.44
N GLY A 125 14.80 9.30 12.74
CA GLY A 125 14.48 10.23 13.84
C GLY A 125 15.34 11.49 13.86
N GLY A 126 15.38 12.24 12.76
CA GLY A 126 16.12 13.48 12.63
C GLY A 126 15.58 14.33 11.48
N SER A 127 14.56 15.13 11.78
CA SER A 127 14.17 16.36 11.07
C SER A 127 14.09 16.30 9.55
N SER A 128 12.88 16.14 9.00
CA SER A 128 12.39 16.87 7.81
C SER A 128 10.89 16.58 7.62
N GLY A 129 10.08 17.62 7.74
CA GLY A 129 8.62 17.52 7.61
C GLY A 129 8.16 17.14 6.20
N GLY A 130 7.12 16.32 6.13
CA GLY A 130 6.43 16.03 4.88
C GLY A 130 5.32 15.00 5.06
N GLY A 131 4.09 15.47 5.32
CA GLY A 131 2.87 14.68 5.11
C GLY A 131 2.49 13.71 6.23
N GLY A 132 2.35 14.21 7.45
CA GLY A 132 1.77 13.43 8.55
C GLY A 132 0.36 12.94 8.22
N VAL A 133 0.12 11.64 8.38
CA VAL A 133 -1.21 11.07 8.54
C VAL A 133 -1.78 11.65 9.85
N ARG A 134 -2.47 12.79 9.75
CA ARG A 134 -3.22 13.38 10.85
C ARG A 134 -4.35 12.42 11.21
N ARG A 135 -4.20 11.67 12.31
CA ARG A 135 -5.35 11.15 13.05
C ARG A 135 -6.01 12.31 13.77
N GLU A 136 -7.03 12.88 13.17
CA GLU A 136 -8.03 13.68 13.89
C GLU A 136 -8.83 12.72 14.77
N VAL A 137 -8.34 12.50 15.99
CA VAL A 137 -9.11 11.82 17.03
C VAL A 137 -10.14 12.84 17.50
N TYR A 138 -11.39 12.66 17.09
CA TYR A 138 -12.53 13.39 17.63
C TYR A 138 -12.58 13.16 19.15
N LEU A 139 -12.08 14.14 19.89
CA LEU A 139 -12.44 14.38 21.28
C LEU A 139 -13.85 14.99 21.29
N THR A 140 -14.88 14.16 21.41
CA THR A 140 -16.16 14.62 21.96
C THR A 140 -16.24 14.19 23.41
N ARG A 141 -15.80 15.12 24.26
CA ARG A 141 -15.91 15.09 25.71
C ARG A 141 -17.33 15.53 26.10
N ARG A 142 -18.02 14.66 26.84
CA ARG A 142 -19.05 14.91 27.87
C ARG A 142 -20.20 15.91 27.59
N GLY A 143 -21.40 15.36 27.65
CA GLY A 143 -22.59 15.93 28.28
C GLY A 143 -23.33 14.80 28.95
#